data_AF-L2FZZ2-F1
#
_entry.id   AF-L2FZZ2-F1
#
_cell.length_a   1.000
_cell.length_b   1.000
_cell.length_c   1.000
_cell.angle_alpha   90.00
_cell.angle_beta   90.00
_cell.angle_gamma   90.00
#
_symmetry.space_group_name_H-M   'P 1'
#
loop_
_entity.id
_entity.type
_entity.pdbx_description
1 polymer ?
#
loop_
_entity_poly.entity_id
_entity_poly.type
_entity_poly.pdbx_seq_one_letter_code
_entity_poly.pdbx_strand_id
1 'polypeptide(L)'
;MQLRKPRFSSSLRRLCSPGPSQASPESFTRSSVLHNEDFCRRPPLPRPSRRGLPPPPRGSRAHGRKITRRQINNNTGVAIGTGDRFDGGNKAPRGLATQPAGTDLATLLNVNEIKSAVRGLVNEYDIEYFEAPFKTYQNATIFGAKVGGAGNCTDAYRVYFNAAIHARERGAADNIIYFISDLLYANKHGEGLTYGGRTYSNCDVQRALATGIVFTPLSNPDGVAYDQATGSCWRKNRNPAASGGDPEAVGIDLNRNFDFLFDFLEDFAPTVGPNVASENPADETYHGAAPFSEPETQSIKWVMDEHKQVQWFMDIHSYTGTVLYNWGSDENQLRKPYMHFMNESYGELRRREGLDAGYAL
;
A
#
# COMPACT_ATOMS: atom_id res chain seq x y z
N MET A 1 33.47 7.29 -13.88
CA MET A 1 32.72 6.67 -14.99
C MET A 1 31.41 7.43 -15.14
N GLN A 2 31.22 8.16 -16.25
CA GLN A 2 30.16 9.16 -16.41
C GLN A 2 28.76 8.53 -16.47
N LEU A 3 27.86 9.02 -15.60
CA LEU A 3 26.43 8.73 -15.59
C LEU A 3 25.78 9.29 -16.86
N ARG A 4 25.32 8.41 -17.75
CA ARG A 4 24.47 8.79 -18.88
C ARG A 4 23.04 8.96 -18.40
N LYS A 5 22.45 10.14 -18.66
CA LYS A 5 21.01 10.40 -18.51
C LYS A 5 20.20 9.40 -19.35
N PRO A 6 19.09 8.83 -18.86
CA PRO A 6 18.22 8.03 -19.69
C PRO A 6 17.58 8.91 -20.77
N ARG A 7 17.72 8.50 -22.03
CA ARG A 7 16.96 9.04 -23.15
C ARG A 7 15.57 8.40 -23.12
N PHE A 8 14.53 9.21 -22.93
CA PHE A 8 13.16 8.79 -23.18
C PHE A 8 13.04 8.37 -24.66
N SER A 9 12.61 7.13 -24.90
CA SER A 9 12.22 6.66 -26.24
C SER A 9 11.04 7.49 -26.76
N SER A 10 11.14 7.92 -28.02
CA SER A 10 10.21 8.81 -28.72
C SER A 10 8.85 8.17 -29.07
N SER A 11 8.55 6.95 -28.63
CA SER A 11 7.31 6.26 -29.03
C SER A 11 6.07 6.64 -28.21
N LEU A 12 6.22 7.27 -27.03
CA LEU A 12 5.09 7.71 -26.19
C LEU A 12 4.46 9.04 -26.62
N ARG A 13 5.04 9.77 -27.59
CA ARG A 13 4.55 11.08 -28.03
C ARG A 13 3.42 11.05 -29.07
N ARG A 14 3.01 9.88 -29.56
CA ARG A 14 2.02 9.76 -30.64
C ARG A 14 0.62 9.32 -30.20
N LEU A 15 0.29 9.36 -28.92
CA LEU A 15 -1.04 8.92 -28.48
C LEU A 15 -2.10 10.02 -28.44
N CYS A 16 -1.76 11.30 -28.29
CA CYS A 16 -2.76 12.39 -28.35
C CYS A 16 -2.10 13.77 -28.52
N SER A 17 -2.64 14.60 -29.42
CA SER A 17 -2.31 16.03 -29.55
C SER A 17 -3.16 16.86 -28.57
N PRO A 18 -2.58 17.83 -27.84
CA PRO A 18 -3.35 18.64 -26.90
C PRO A 18 -4.10 19.78 -27.62
N GLY A 19 -5.42 19.86 -27.40
CA GLY A 19 -6.22 21.08 -27.63
C GLY A 19 -6.20 22.00 -26.40
N PRO A 20 -6.46 23.31 -26.53
CA PRO A 20 -6.31 24.27 -25.44
C PRO A 20 -7.46 24.17 -24.44
N SER A 21 -7.17 23.95 -23.15
CA SER A 21 -8.16 24.04 -22.07
C SER A 21 -8.21 25.45 -21.50
N GLN A 22 -9.35 26.13 -21.65
CA GLN A 22 -9.71 27.30 -20.84
C GLN A 22 -10.39 26.81 -19.55
N ALA A 23 -9.93 27.29 -18.40
CA ALA A 23 -10.58 27.06 -17.11
C ALA A 23 -11.19 28.39 -16.63
N SER A 24 -12.51 28.45 -16.52
CA SER A 24 -13.26 29.49 -15.79
C SER A 24 -13.59 28.99 -14.37
N PRO A 25 -13.78 29.90 -13.38
CA PRO A 25 -14.06 29.53 -12.01
C PRO A 25 -15.57 29.37 -11.75
N GLU A 26 -15.90 28.76 -10.61
CA GLU A 26 -17.24 28.55 -9.99
C GLU A 26 -17.93 27.21 -10.35
N SER A 27 -18.58 26.47 -9.45
CA SER A 27 -19.06 26.66 -8.08
C SER A 27 -19.02 25.31 -7.34
N PHE A 28 -18.81 25.33 -6.02
CA PHE A 28 -18.69 24.12 -5.19
C PHE A 28 -20.06 23.48 -4.92
N THR A 29 -20.28 22.27 -5.40
CA THR A 29 -21.27 21.34 -4.84
C THR A 29 -20.56 20.08 -4.31
N ARG A 30 -20.87 19.76 -3.05
CA ARG A 30 -20.22 18.72 -2.24
C ARG A 30 -20.54 17.32 -2.78
N SER A 31 -19.51 16.49 -2.96
CA SER A 31 -19.65 15.03 -3.00
C SER A 31 -18.84 14.41 -1.84
N SER A 32 -19.54 13.64 -1.01
CA SER A 32 -19.10 13.00 0.21
C SER A 32 -18.62 11.57 -0.05
N VAL A 33 -17.32 11.32 0.07
CA VAL A 33 -16.77 9.97 0.23
C VAL A 33 -16.38 9.83 1.70
N LEU A 34 -17.17 9.06 2.44
CA LEU A 34 -17.00 8.77 3.86
C LEU A 34 -15.78 7.86 4.04
N HIS A 35 -14.73 8.36 4.69
CA HIS A 35 -13.58 7.56 5.09
C HIS A 35 -13.81 7.07 6.52
N ASN A 36 -13.48 5.82 6.84
CA ASN A 36 -14.06 5.16 7.99
C ASN A 36 -13.07 4.22 8.67
N GLU A 37 -12.39 4.63 9.74
CA GLU A 37 -11.49 3.75 10.51
C GLU A 37 -11.26 4.37 11.91
N ASP A 38 -12.34 4.64 12.65
CA ASP A 38 -12.26 4.96 14.09
C ASP A 38 -12.39 3.69 14.96
N PHE A 39 -12.63 2.51 14.35
CA PHE A 39 -12.92 1.24 15.03
C PHE A 39 -11.73 0.69 15.82
N CYS A 40 -10.50 0.88 15.33
CA CYS A 40 -9.28 0.34 15.95
C CYS A 40 -8.42 1.37 16.69
N ARG A 41 -8.98 2.54 17.07
CA ARG A 41 -8.24 3.53 17.84
C ARG A 41 -7.91 3.00 19.25
N ARG A 42 -6.64 2.69 19.49
CA ARG A 42 -6.09 2.60 20.85
C ARG A 42 -5.48 3.95 21.25
N PRO A 43 -5.58 4.37 22.53
CA PRO A 43 -4.92 5.58 23.01
C PRO A 43 -3.40 5.49 22.77
N PRO A 44 -2.72 6.61 22.47
CA PRO A 44 -1.28 6.61 22.33
C PRO A 44 -0.62 6.12 23.62
N LEU A 45 0.39 5.26 23.50
CA LEU A 45 1.20 4.82 24.64
C LEU A 45 1.77 6.04 25.39
N PRO A 46 1.84 6.01 26.73
CA PRO A 46 2.42 7.08 27.50
C PRO A 46 3.88 7.26 27.08
N ARG A 47 4.22 8.47 26.62
CA ARG A 47 5.61 8.81 26.33
C ARG A 47 6.42 8.72 27.63
N PRO A 48 7.56 8.00 27.68
CA PRO A 48 8.45 8.10 28.82
C PRO A 48 8.94 9.54 28.94
N SER A 49 8.98 10.05 30.16
CA SER A 49 9.41 11.41 30.48
C SER A 49 10.88 11.61 30.11
N ARG A 50 11.15 12.16 28.92
CA ARG A 50 12.50 12.59 28.55
C ARG A 50 12.87 13.84 29.35
N ARG A 51 13.64 13.67 30.43
CA ARG A 51 14.48 14.76 30.95
C ARG A 51 15.69 14.92 30.03
N GLY A 52 15.84 16.10 29.43
CA GLY A 52 17.15 16.69 29.11
C GLY A 52 17.87 16.28 27.81
N LEU A 53 17.22 16.33 26.64
CA LEU A 53 17.94 16.43 25.37
C LEU A 53 17.50 17.67 24.59
N PRO A 54 18.45 18.46 24.02
CA PRO A 54 18.11 19.62 23.21
C PRO A 54 17.41 19.20 21.91
N PRO A 55 16.52 20.04 21.37
CA PRO A 55 15.77 19.72 20.16
C PRO A 55 16.71 19.60 18.94
N PRO A 56 16.49 18.63 18.03
CA PRO A 56 17.27 18.52 16.81
C PRO A 56 17.03 19.74 15.90
N PRO A 57 18.01 20.11 15.06
CA PRO A 57 17.90 21.26 14.17
C PRO A 57 16.76 21.07 13.16
N ARG A 58 15.99 22.13 12.94
CA ARG A 58 14.81 22.12 12.07
C ARG A 58 15.20 21.90 10.60
N GLY A 59 15.13 20.65 10.14
CA GLY A 59 15.03 20.33 8.72
C GLY A 59 13.77 20.94 8.11
N SER A 60 13.92 21.56 6.94
CA SER A 60 12.84 22.26 6.23
C SER A 60 11.68 21.31 5.91
N ARG A 61 10.52 21.52 6.57
CA ARG A 61 9.26 20.86 6.24
C ARG A 61 8.88 21.20 4.80
N ALA A 62 8.86 20.22 3.91
CA ALA A 62 8.12 20.33 2.68
C ALA A 62 6.63 20.50 3.04
N HIS A 63 6.05 21.67 2.75
CA HIS A 63 4.62 21.91 2.89
C HIS A 63 3.87 21.22 1.75
N GLY A 64 3.71 19.89 1.88
CA GLY A 64 2.67 19.17 1.15
C GLY A 64 1.30 19.64 1.65
N ARG A 65 0.39 19.94 0.73
CA ARG A 65 -1.01 20.27 1.04
C ARG A 65 -1.60 19.13 1.87
N LYS A 66 -1.96 19.39 3.14
CA LYS A 66 -2.64 18.40 3.98
C LYS A 66 -3.91 17.94 3.27
N ILE A 67 -4.01 16.64 3.00
CA ILE A 67 -5.27 16.04 2.55
C ILE A 67 -6.26 16.24 3.69
N THR A 68 -7.35 16.96 3.44
CA THR A 68 -8.36 17.24 4.47
C THR A 68 -8.98 15.93 4.93
N ARG A 69 -8.78 15.61 6.21
CA ARG A 69 -9.44 14.50 6.90
C ARG A 69 -10.96 14.69 6.81
N ARG A 70 -11.68 13.74 6.20
CA ARG A 70 -13.15 13.78 6.03
C ARG A 70 -13.93 12.95 7.08
N GLN A 71 -13.24 12.34 8.05
CA GLN A 71 -13.88 11.61 9.14
C GLN A 71 -14.60 12.57 10.11
N ILE A 72 -15.89 12.36 10.27
CA ILE A 72 -16.76 13.02 11.26
C ILE A 72 -16.85 12.13 12.50
N ASN A 73 -16.76 12.74 13.68
CA ASN A 73 -16.86 12.03 14.96
C ASN A 73 -18.29 11.42 15.08
N ASN A 74 -18.37 10.11 15.35
CA ASN A 74 -19.56 9.22 15.46
C ASN A 74 -19.70 8.13 14.37
N ASN A 75 -18.69 7.91 13.52
CA ASN A 75 -18.76 6.83 12.54
C ASN A 75 -18.32 5.47 13.15
N THR A 76 -19.21 4.48 13.15
CA THR A 76 -18.98 3.13 13.70
C THR A 76 -18.22 2.18 12.77
N GLY A 77 -17.57 2.69 11.71
CA GLY A 77 -16.98 1.85 10.67
C GLY A 77 -17.98 1.54 9.53
N VAL A 78 -17.46 1.08 8.39
CA VAL A 78 -18.29 0.50 7.31
C VAL A 78 -18.36 -0.99 7.59
N ALA A 79 -19.53 -1.61 7.47
CA ALA A 79 -19.68 -3.04 7.69
C ALA A 79 -18.90 -3.85 6.65
N ILE A 80 -18.45 -5.04 7.01
CA ILE A 80 -17.84 -6.00 6.09
C ILE A 80 -18.97 -6.75 5.36
N GLY A 81 -18.83 -6.94 4.05
CA GLY A 81 -19.79 -7.72 3.26
C GLY A 81 -19.89 -9.16 3.75
N THR A 82 -21.07 -9.77 3.72
CA THR A 82 -21.29 -11.15 4.22
C THR A 82 -21.46 -12.20 3.12
N GLY A 83 -21.51 -11.78 1.85
CA GLY A 83 -21.71 -12.65 0.70
C GLY A 83 -20.60 -12.49 -0.34
N ASP A 84 -20.94 -12.72 -1.60
CA ASP A 84 -20.06 -12.45 -2.73
C ASP A 84 -20.79 -11.62 -3.79
N ARG A 85 -20.67 -10.28 -3.73
CA ARG A 85 -21.35 -9.40 -4.69
C ARG A 85 -20.85 -9.55 -6.13
N PHE A 86 -19.70 -10.18 -6.33
CA PHE A 86 -19.09 -10.40 -7.64
C PHE A 86 -19.35 -11.80 -8.20
N ASP A 87 -20.14 -12.61 -7.49
CA ASP A 87 -20.66 -13.90 -7.95
C ASP A 87 -19.55 -14.81 -8.51
N GLY A 88 -18.52 -15.10 -7.70
CA GLY A 88 -17.39 -15.93 -8.08
C GLY A 88 -16.46 -15.34 -9.15
N GLY A 89 -16.72 -14.11 -9.59
CA GLY A 89 -16.06 -13.46 -10.73
C GLY A 89 -16.93 -13.36 -11.98
N ASN A 90 -18.23 -13.66 -11.91
CA ASN A 90 -19.17 -13.43 -13.01
C ASN A 90 -19.55 -11.94 -13.16
N LYS A 91 -19.27 -11.10 -12.17
CA LYS A 91 -19.52 -9.66 -12.21
C LYS A 91 -18.25 -8.88 -11.89
N ALA A 92 -17.84 -8.02 -12.80
CA ALA A 92 -16.72 -7.11 -12.54
C ALA A 92 -17.11 -6.00 -11.55
N PRO A 93 -16.22 -5.63 -10.61
CA PRO A 93 -16.41 -4.42 -9.81
C PRO A 93 -16.44 -3.18 -10.72
N ARG A 94 -17.10 -2.12 -10.23
CA ARG A 94 -17.04 -0.75 -10.77
C ARG A 94 -16.61 0.20 -9.66
N GLY A 95 -15.58 1.00 -9.91
CA GLY A 95 -15.13 2.02 -8.95
C GLY A 95 -16.09 3.21 -8.87
N LEU A 96 -15.86 4.11 -7.92
CA LEU A 96 -16.75 5.24 -7.68
C LEU A 96 -16.64 6.33 -8.74
N ALA A 97 -15.47 6.48 -9.41
CA ALA A 97 -15.30 7.54 -10.39
C ALA A 97 -15.97 7.26 -11.73
N THR A 98 -16.37 6.00 -11.96
CA THR A 98 -17.14 5.59 -13.14
C THR A 98 -18.63 5.38 -12.84
N GLN A 99 -19.04 5.48 -11.58
CA GLN A 99 -20.43 5.32 -11.17
C GLN A 99 -21.16 6.65 -10.98
N PRO A 100 -22.52 6.65 -10.97
CA PRO A 100 -23.30 7.84 -10.68
C PRO A 100 -22.87 8.53 -9.37
N ALA A 101 -22.91 9.86 -9.36
CA ALA A 101 -22.56 10.63 -8.16
C ALA A 101 -23.51 10.25 -7.00
N GLY A 102 -22.93 9.93 -5.84
CA GLY A 102 -23.68 9.50 -4.67
C GLY A 102 -23.88 7.99 -4.56
N THR A 103 -23.33 7.18 -5.48
CA THR A 103 -23.26 5.72 -5.29
C THR A 103 -22.60 5.39 -3.97
N ASP A 104 -23.29 4.55 -3.18
CA ASP A 104 -22.79 3.97 -1.94
C ASP A 104 -22.34 2.53 -2.22
N LEU A 105 -21.09 2.20 -1.85
CA LEU A 105 -20.56 0.84 -1.95
C LEU A 105 -21.08 -0.06 -0.82
N ALA A 106 -21.81 0.50 0.14
CA ALA A 106 -22.53 -0.10 1.27
C ALA A 106 -21.67 -0.82 2.31
N THR A 107 -20.73 -1.67 1.87
CA THR A 107 -19.89 -2.51 2.73
C THR A 107 -18.48 -2.64 2.15
N LEU A 108 -17.50 -2.82 3.04
CA LEU A 108 -16.13 -3.20 2.68
C LEU A 108 -16.11 -4.64 2.13
N LEU A 109 -15.18 -4.91 1.22
CA LEU A 109 -15.03 -6.24 0.66
C LEU A 109 -14.52 -7.23 1.73
N ASN A 110 -15.18 -8.38 1.83
CA ASN A 110 -14.61 -9.52 2.55
C ASN A 110 -13.55 -10.24 1.71
N VAL A 111 -12.79 -11.15 2.33
CA VAL A 111 -11.74 -11.94 1.67
C VAL A 111 -12.22 -12.68 0.40
N ASN A 112 -13.44 -13.22 0.41
CA ASN A 112 -14.01 -13.91 -0.76
C ASN A 112 -14.34 -12.92 -1.87
N GLU A 113 -14.96 -11.79 -1.53
CA GLU A 113 -15.29 -10.72 -2.47
C GLU A 113 -14.03 -10.13 -3.11
N ILE A 114 -12.94 -9.97 -2.38
CA ILE A 114 -11.66 -9.50 -2.95
C ILE A 114 -11.21 -10.45 -4.08
N LYS A 115 -11.27 -11.77 -3.85
CA LYS A 115 -10.90 -12.76 -4.87
C LYS A 115 -11.83 -12.76 -6.06
N SER A 116 -13.14 -12.74 -5.81
CA SER A 116 -14.15 -12.71 -6.86
C SER A 116 -14.11 -11.40 -7.66
N ALA A 117 -13.79 -10.26 -7.02
CA ALA A 117 -13.61 -8.98 -7.70
C ALA A 117 -12.47 -9.02 -8.73
N VAL A 118 -11.31 -9.56 -8.33
CA VAL A 118 -10.16 -9.72 -9.24
C VAL A 118 -10.52 -10.65 -10.40
N ARG A 119 -11.20 -11.77 -10.14
CA ARG A 119 -11.68 -12.67 -11.20
C ARG A 119 -12.68 -11.98 -12.12
N GLY A 120 -13.58 -11.16 -11.58
CA GLY A 120 -14.50 -10.34 -12.37
C GLY A 120 -13.77 -9.39 -13.31
N LEU A 121 -12.71 -8.73 -12.84
CA LEU A 121 -11.86 -7.88 -13.70
C LEU A 121 -11.14 -8.69 -14.78
N VAL A 122 -10.58 -9.84 -14.41
CA VAL A 122 -9.91 -10.78 -15.34
C VAL A 122 -10.85 -11.19 -16.46
N ASN A 123 -12.07 -11.62 -16.12
CA ASN A 123 -13.03 -12.11 -17.09
C ASN A 123 -13.59 -11.00 -17.99
N GLU A 124 -13.87 -9.82 -17.44
CA GLU A 124 -14.51 -8.71 -18.17
C GLU A 124 -13.57 -7.94 -19.11
N TYR A 125 -12.28 -7.88 -18.75
CA TYR A 125 -11.28 -7.06 -19.44
C TYR A 125 -10.11 -7.86 -20.02
N ASP A 126 -10.15 -9.20 -19.93
CA ASP A 126 -9.12 -10.11 -20.46
C ASP A 126 -7.70 -9.77 -19.97
N ILE A 127 -7.59 -9.52 -18.65
CA ILE A 127 -6.31 -9.20 -18.00
C ILE A 127 -5.68 -10.45 -17.39
N GLU A 128 -4.35 -10.49 -17.30
CA GLU A 128 -3.61 -11.69 -16.87
C GLU A 128 -3.69 -11.88 -15.35
N TYR A 129 -4.28 -12.99 -14.89
CA TYR A 129 -4.32 -13.40 -13.49
C TYR A 129 -3.03 -14.15 -13.09
N PHE A 130 -2.60 -14.01 -11.84
CA PHE A 130 -1.53 -14.83 -11.28
C PHE A 130 -1.82 -15.28 -9.85
N GLU A 131 -1.19 -16.39 -9.47
CA GLU A 131 -1.10 -16.87 -8.10
C GLU A 131 0.37 -16.99 -7.71
N ALA A 132 0.73 -16.45 -6.54
CA ALA A 132 2.05 -16.66 -5.98
C ALA A 132 2.22 -18.13 -5.53
N PRO A 133 3.43 -18.71 -5.63
CA PRO A 133 3.65 -20.12 -5.34
C PRO A 133 3.64 -20.44 -3.83
N PHE A 134 3.71 -19.42 -2.96
CA PHE A 134 3.76 -19.59 -1.51
C PHE A 134 2.35 -19.55 -0.92
N LYS A 135 1.94 -20.65 -0.30
CA LYS A 135 0.69 -20.69 0.47
C LYS A 135 0.92 -20.13 1.86
N THR A 136 -0.07 -19.41 2.38
CA THR A 136 -0.05 -18.92 3.75
C THR A 136 -0.11 -20.07 4.76
N TYR A 137 0.07 -19.76 6.05
CA TYR A 137 -0.03 -20.77 7.11
C TYR A 137 -1.40 -21.46 7.16
N GLN A 138 -2.47 -20.76 6.81
CA GLN A 138 -3.82 -21.34 6.70
C GLN A 138 -4.16 -21.79 5.27
N ASN A 139 -3.13 -22.00 4.44
CA ASN A 139 -3.21 -22.55 3.08
C ASN A 139 -3.98 -21.67 2.08
N ALA A 140 -4.07 -20.36 2.33
CA ALA A 140 -4.61 -19.41 1.37
C ALA A 140 -3.59 -19.14 0.25
N THR A 141 -4.11 -18.89 -0.96
CA THR A 141 -3.29 -18.40 -2.07
C THR A 141 -3.24 -16.87 -2.06
N ILE A 142 -2.05 -16.30 -2.23
CA ILE A 142 -1.90 -14.90 -2.62
C ILE A 142 -2.00 -14.78 -4.12
N PHE A 143 -2.77 -13.80 -4.58
CA PHE A 143 -3.13 -13.65 -5.99
C PHE A 143 -3.15 -12.18 -6.41
N GLY A 144 -3.22 -11.97 -7.71
CA GLY A 144 -3.31 -10.65 -8.30
C GLY A 144 -3.57 -10.71 -9.79
N ALA A 145 -3.46 -9.56 -10.45
CA ALA A 145 -3.51 -9.50 -11.90
C ALA A 145 -2.57 -8.42 -12.45
N LYS A 146 -2.36 -8.49 -13.76
CA LYS A 146 -1.48 -7.62 -14.53
C LYS A 146 -2.30 -6.89 -15.58
N VAL A 147 -2.16 -5.57 -15.66
CA VAL A 147 -3.02 -4.69 -16.45
C VAL A 147 -2.18 -3.73 -17.29
N GLY A 148 -2.52 -3.61 -18.57
CA GLY A 148 -1.88 -2.67 -19.50
C GLY A 148 -0.40 -3.01 -19.78
N GLY A 149 0.41 -1.96 -19.94
CA GLY A 149 1.81 -2.07 -20.35
C GLY A 149 1.99 -1.95 -21.86
N ALA A 150 3.14 -1.44 -22.28
CA ALA A 150 3.53 -1.37 -23.69
C ALA A 150 4.65 -2.37 -23.98
N GLY A 151 4.36 -3.44 -24.72
CA GLY A 151 5.32 -4.49 -25.10
C GLY A 151 4.76 -5.90 -24.88
N ASN A 152 5.51 -6.92 -25.29
CA ASN A 152 5.04 -8.32 -25.34
C ASN A 152 5.65 -9.21 -24.24
N CYS A 153 6.29 -8.64 -23.20
CA CYS A 153 7.06 -9.36 -22.18
C CYS A 153 6.85 -8.79 -20.75
N THR A 154 7.35 -9.49 -19.72
CA THR A 154 7.33 -9.05 -18.30
C THR A 154 7.96 -7.67 -18.04
N ASP A 155 8.74 -7.15 -18.99
CA ASP A 155 9.32 -5.79 -18.99
C ASP A 155 8.29 -4.65 -19.20
N ALA A 156 7.05 -5.00 -19.52
CA ALA A 156 5.96 -4.06 -19.78
C ALA A 156 5.36 -3.42 -18.51
N TYR A 157 5.65 -3.98 -17.32
CA TYR A 157 5.06 -3.55 -16.05
C TYR A 157 6.04 -2.69 -15.23
N ARG A 158 5.63 -1.45 -14.92
CA ARG A 158 6.46 -0.46 -14.21
C ARG A 158 5.89 -0.05 -12.85
N VAL A 159 4.66 -0.45 -12.52
CA VAL A 159 3.98 -0.11 -11.27
C VAL A 159 3.54 -1.40 -10.58
N TYR A 160 3.81 -1.51 -9.28
CA TYR A 160 3.27 -2.56 -8.43
C TYR A 160 2.47 -1.96 -7.27
N PHE A 161 1.20 -2.36 -7.16
CA PHE A 161 0.33 -2.05 -6.03
C PHE A 161 0.21 -3.24 -5.08
N ASN A 162 0.53 -3.04 -3.81
CA ASN A 162 0.27 -3.98 -2.73
C ASN A 162 -0.77 -3.42 -1.76
N ALA A 163 -1.60 -4.28 -1.19
CA ALA A 163 -2.57 -3.89 -0.17
C ALA A 163 -2.75 -4.96 0.90
N ALA A 164 -3.36 -4.50 2.01
CA ALA A 164 -3.87 -5.34 3.08
C ALA A 164 -2.78 -6.25 3.68
N ILE A 165 -1.58 -5.72 3.83
CA ILE A 165 -0.48 -6.37 4.54
C ILE A 165 -0.74 -6.39 6.06
N HIS A 166 -1.35 -5.33 6.59
CA HIS A 166 -1.91 -5.31 7.94
C HIS A 166 -3.42 -5.61 7.91
N ALA A 167 -3.82 -6.60 8.68
CA ALA A 167 -5.17 -7.16 8.62
C ALA A 167 -6.29 -6.17 8.97
N ARG A 168 -6.11 -5.39 10.03
CA ARG A 168 -7.08 -4.38 10.51
C ARG A 168 -7.20 -3.13 9.65
N GLU A 169 -6.34 -2.94 8.65
CA GLU A 169 -6.39 -1.77 7.77
C GLU A 169 -7.42 -1.99 6.66
N ARG A 170 -8.67 -2.17 7.09
CA ARG A 170 -9.78 -2.54 6.21
C ARG A 170 -9.98 -1.45 5.16
N GLY A 171 -10.38 -1.86 3.95
CA GLY A 171 -10.53 -0.96 2.80
C GLY A 171 -9.27 -0.78 1.95
N ALA A 172 -8.08 -1.23 2.37
CA ALA A 172 -6.89 -1.16 1.53
C ALA A 172 -7.08 -1.92 0.20
N ALA A 173 -7.64 -3.13 0.27
CA ALA A 173 -7.99 -3.94 -0.90
C ALA A 173 -9.02 -3.25 -1.80
N ASP A 174 -10.09 -2.72 -1.20
CA ASP A 174 -11.16 -1.99 -1.88
C ASP A 174 -10.58 -0.84 -2.72
N ASN A 175 -9.67 -0.04 -2.15
CA ASN A 175 -9.07 1.11 -2.84
C ASN A 175 -8.38 0.71 -4.14
N ILE A 176 -7.54 -0.34 -4.12
CA ILE A 176 -6.84 -0.79 -5.32
C ILE A 176 -7.82 -1.43 -6.31
N ILE A 177 -8.73 -2.29 -5.85
CA ILE A 177 -9.69 -2.97 -6.73
C ILE A 177 -10.57 -1.96 -7.46
N TYR A 178 -11.13 -0.98 -6.74
CA TYR A 178 -12.00 0.03 -7.35
C TYR A 178 -11.22 1.02 -8.23
N PHE A 179 -9.98 1.35 -7.87
CA PHE A 179 -9.13 2.19 -8.73
C PHE A 179 -8.79 1.49 -10.06
N ILE A 180 -8.36 0.22 -10.02
CA ILE A 180 -8.06 -0.55 -11.23
C ILE A 180 -9.32 -0.76 -12.07
N SER A 181 -10.45 -1.04 -11.42
CA SER A 181 -11.77 -1.13 -12.06
C SER A 181 -12.15 0.16 -12.80
N ASP A 182 -11.96 1.33 -12.18
CA ASP A 182 -12.23 2.63 -12.81
C ASP A 182 -11.36 2.83 -14.06
N LEU A 183 -10.05 2.52 -13.99
CA LEU A 183 -9.15 2.63 -15.15
C LEU A 183 -9.59 1.73 -16.31
N LEU A 184 -9.91 0.47 -16.01
CA LEU A 184 -10.33 -0.52 -17.00
C LEU A 184 -11.66 -0.14 -17.65
N TYR A 185 -12.64 0.24 -16.84
CA TYR A 185 -13.95 0.68 -17.32
C TYR A 185 -13.82 1.94 -18.17
N ALA A 186 -13.17 2.98 -17.67
CA ALA A 186 -13.01 4.23 -18.40
C ALA A 186 -12.28 4.04 -19.73
N ASN A 187 -11.26 3.16 -19.75
CA ASN A 187 -10.57 2.82 -20.99
C ASN A 187 -11.48 2.09 -22.00
N LYS A 188 -12.24 1.09 -21.55
CA LYS A 188 -13.19 0.33 -22.40
C LYS A 188 -14.29 1.21 -22.99
N HIS A 189 -14.73 2.22 -22.26
CA HIS A 189 -15.84 3.11 -22.65
C HIS A 189 -15.40 4.45 -23.24
N GLY A 190 -14.09 4.73 -23.34
CA GLY A 190 -13.60 6.00 -23.87
C GLY A 190 -13.86 7.20 -22.94
N GLU A 191 -14.04 6.95 -21.64
CA GLU A 191 -14.39 7.96 -20.64
C GLU A 191 -13.17 8.49 -19.88
N GLY A 192 -13.33 9.67 -19.27
CA GLY A 192 -12.39 10.20 -18.29
C GLY A 192 -12.77 9.81 -16.86
N LEU A 193 -11.91 10.13 -15.90
CA LEU A 193 -12.13 9.86 -14.46
C LEU A 193 -12.11 11.14 -13.66
N THR A 194 -12.96 11.24 -12.63
CA THR A 194 -12.95 12.39 -11.70
C THR A 194 -12.77 11.93 -10.26
N TYR A 195 -11.70 12.38 -9.62
CA TYR A 195 -11.41 12.11 -8.22
C TYR A 195 -11.25 13.43 -7.44
N GLY A 196 -12.07 13.62 -6.40
CA GLY A 196 -11.91 14.75 -5.48
C GLY A 196 -11.89 16.13 -6.16
N GLY A 197 -12.65 16.29 -7.25
CA GLY A 197 -12.71 17.53 -8.04
C GLY A 197 -11.58 17.70 -9.07
N ARG A 198 -10.75 16.67 -9.29
CA ARG A 198 -9.78 16.63 -10.39
C ARG A 198 -10.25 15.66 -11.45
N THR A 199 -10.30 16.12 -12.70
CA THR A 199 -10.69 15.32 -13.85
C THR A 199 -9.47 14.94 -14.68
N TYR A 200 -9.42 13.69 -15.10
CA TYR A 200 -8.42 13.09 -15.97
C TYR A 200 -9.12 12.66 -17.25
N SER A 201 -8.53 12.98 -18.40
CA SER A 201 -9.09 12.59 -19.69
C SER A 201 -8.95 11.08 -19.92
N ASN A 202 -9.69 10.52 -20.89
CA ASN A 202 -9.46 9.15 -21.32
C ASN A 202 -8.01 8.91 -21.78
N CYS A 203 -7.37 9.93 -22.37
CA CYS A 203 -5.96 9.85 -22.72
C CYS A 203 -5.06 9.69 -21.48
N ASP A 204 -5.38 10.36 -20.37
CA ASP A 204 -4.65 10.18 -19.12
C ASP A 204 -4.84 8.77 -18.54
N VAL A 205 -6.06 8.21 -18.65
CA VAL A 205 -6.35 6.81 -18.30
C VAL A 205 -5.49 5.85 -19.13
N GLN A 206 -5.45 6.04 -20.46
CA GLN A 206 -4.62 5.24 -21.36
C GLN A 206 -3.13 5.36 -21.04
N ARG A 207 -2.65 6.57 -20.70
CA ARG A 207 -1.25 6.78 -20.26
C ARG A 207 -0.96 6.05 -18.96
N ALA A 208 -1.89 6.07 -18.00
CA ALA A 208 -1.74 5.32 -16.75
C ALA A 208 -1.65 3.81 -17.01
N LEU A 209 -2.56 3.26 -17.82
CA LEU A 209 -2.54 1.85 -18.20
C LEU A 209 -1.28 1.47 -19.01
N ALA A 210 -0.78 2.36 -19.88
CA ALA A 210 0.43 2.13 -20.65
C ALA A 210 1.70 2.00 -19.80
N THR A 211 1.67 2.41 -18.52
CA THR A 211 2.78 2.16 -17.58
C THR A 211 2.94 0.68 -17.23
N GLY A 212 1.87 -0.12 -17.40
CA GLY A 212 1.82 -1.51 -16.96
C GLY A 212 1.79 -1.62 -15.44
N ILE A 213 0.69 -2.17 -14.95
CA ILE A 213 0.38 -2.27 -13.53
C ILE A 213 0.28 -3.74 -13.15
N VAL A 214 0.99 -4.14 -12.12
CA VAL A 214 0.76 -5.41 -11.40
C VAL A 214 0.14 -5.04 -10.06
N PHE A 215 -0.79 -5.84 -9.56
CA PHE A 215 -1.37 -5.57 -8.23
C PHE A 215 -1.70 -6.84 -7.45
N THR A 216 -1.44 -6.80 -6.14
CA THR A 216 -1.80 -7.80 -5.13
C THR A 216 -2.72 -7.12 -4.13
N PRO A 217 -4.05 -7.28 -4.24
CA PRO A 217 -4.98 -6.55 -3.39
C PRO A 217 -5.10 -7.12 -1.97
N LEU A 218 -4.61 -8.35 -1.75
CA LEU A 218 -4.72 -9.07 -0.48
C LEU A 218 -3.45 -9.87 -0.21
N SER A 219 -2.47 -9.22 0.44
CA SER A 219 -1.19 -9.86 0.78
C SER A 219 -1.22 -10.65 2.10
N ASN A 220 -2.15 -10.34 3.02
CA ASN A 220 -2.35 -11.06 4.28
C ASN A 220 -3.78 -11.65 4.39
N PRO A 221 -4.15 -12.64 3.56
CA PRO A 221 -5.51 -13.18 3.54
C PRO A 221 -5.93 -13.79 4.88
N ASP A 222 -5.00 -14.48 5.56
CA ASP A 222 -5.24 -15.15 6.84
C ASP A 222 -5.55 -14.13 7.95
N GLY A 223 -4.70 -13.11 8.08
CA GLY A 223 -4.89 -12.04 9.06
C GLY A 223 -6.17 -11.27 8.80
N VAL A 224 -6.44 -10.88 7.54
CA VAL A 224 -7.66 -10.14 7.18
C VAL A 224 -8.91 -10.97 7.48
N ALA A 225 -8.93 -12.26 7.15
CA ALA A 225 -10.06 -13.14 7.48
C ALA A 225 -10.29 -13.20 9.00
N TYR A 226 -9.21 -13.33 9.77
CA TYR A 226 -9.28 -13.35 11.23
C TYR A 226 -9.82 -12.02 11.81
N ASP A 227 -9.30 -10.88 11.36
CA ASP A 227 -9.77 -9.57 11.84
C ASP A 227 -11.23 -9.31 11.45
N GLN A 228 -11.62 -9.65 10.21
CA GLN A 228 -13.00 -9.49 9.74
C GLN A 228 -13.98 -10.36 10.52
N ALA A 229 -13.59 -11.58 10.90
CA ALA A 229 -14.42 -12.48 11.68
C ALA A 229 -14.52 -12.10 13.17
N THR A 230 -13.45 -11.57 13.75
CA THR A 230 -13.36 -11.34 15.21
C THR A 230 -13.61 -9.90 15.63
N GLY A 231 -13.34 -8.92 14.76
CA GLY A 231 -13.35 -7.50 15.13
C GLY A 231 -12.24 -7.13 16.13
N SER A 232 -11.20 -7.96 16.27
CA SER A 232 -10.17 -7.80 17.31
C SER A 232 -9.14 -6.71 17.04
N CYS A 233 -9.18 -6.07 15.86
CA CYS A 233 -8.16 -5.14 15.39
C CYS A 233 -6.80 -5.83 15.24
N TRP A 234 -6.83 -7.04 14.68
CA TRP A 234 -5.65 -7.86 14.44
C TRP A 234 -4.78 -7.25 13.33
N ARG A 235 -3.46 -7.21 13.52
CA ARG A 235 -2.52 -6.61 12.55
C ARG A 235 -1.73 -7.66 11.76
N LYS A 236 -1.13 -8.61 12.47
CA LYS A 236 -0.10 -9.55 11.99
C LYS A 236 -0.67 -10.59 11.01
N ASN A 237 0.17 -11.45 10.46
CA ASN A 237 -0.31 -12.69 9.82
C ASN A 237 -0.83 -13.69 10.88
N ARG A 238 -1.07 -14.95 10.49
CA ARG A 238 -1.60 -16.00 11.38
C ARG A 238 -0.67 -17.20 11.53
N ASN A 239 0.65 -16.97 11.49
CA ASN A 239 1.65 -18.01 11.75
C ASN A 239 1.68 -18.39 13.25
N PRO A 240 1.22 -19.59 13.66
CA PRO A 240 1.27 -19.99 15.07
C PRO A 240 2.67 -20.40 15.52
N ALA A 241 3.56 -20.82 14.61
CA ALA A 241 4.92 -21.21 14.96
C ALA A 241 5.76 -20.00 15.43
N ALA A 242 5.36 -18.80 15.04
CA ALA A 242 5.99 -17.54 15.45
C ALA A 242 5.70 -17.14 16.91
N SER A 243 4.75 -17.80 17.59
CA SER A 243 4.18 -17.30 18.84
C SER A 243 5.00 -17.58 20.09
N GLY A 244 6.09 -18.37 19.97
CA GLY A 244 6.89 -18.79 21.13
C GLY A 244 6.12 -19.65 22.14
N GLY A 245 4.98 -20.23 21.73
CA GLY A 245 4.09 -21.01 22.60
C GLY A 245 2.96 -20.21 23.26
N ASP A 246 2.93 -18.88 23.09
CA ASP A 246 1.82 -18.04 23.57
C ASP A 246 0.73 -17.93 22.48
N PRO A 247 -0.51 -18.40 22.71
CA PRO A 247 -1.59 -18.29 21.72
C PRO A 247 -2.01 -16.85 21.40
N GLU A 248 -1.72 -15.89 22.27
CA GLU A 248 -2.02 -14.46 22.05
C GLU A 248 -0.93 -13.77 21.20
N ALA A 249 0.25 -14.39 21.09
CA ALA A 249 1.40 -13.85 20.37
C ALA A 249 1.50 -14.32 18.91
N VAL A 250 0.47 -14.99 18.38
CA VAL A 250 0.48 -15.56 17.02
C VAL A 250 0.86 -14.51 15.97
N GLY A 251 1.63 -14.94 14.97
CA GLY A 251 1.92 -14.18 13.76
C GLY A 251 3.08 -13.20 13.87
N ILE A 252 3.44 -12.66 12.70
CA ILE A 252 4.54 -11.71 12.47
C ILE A 252 3.98 -10.45 11.81
N ASP A 253 4.57 -9.31 12.13
CA ASP A 253 4.34 -8.07 11.39
C ASP A 253 5.03 -8.16 10.03
N LEU A 254 4.21 -8.39 9.00
CA LEU A 254 4.70 -8.55 7.63
C LEU A 254 5.45 -7.31 7.12
N ASN A 255 5.10 -6.10 7.59
CA ASN A 255 5.80 -4.87 7.21
C ASN A 255 7.11 -4.63 7.99
N ARG A 256 7.55 -5.62 8.79
CA ARG A 256 8.87 -5.67 9.43
C ARG A 256 9.70 -6.88 8.99
N ASN A 257 9.12 -7.77 8.18
CA ASN A 257 9.72 -9.05 7.82
C ASN A 257 10.46 -9.01 6.45
N PHE A 258 10.71 -7.83 5.89
CA PHE A 258 11.50 -7.69 4.66
C PHE A 258 13.01 -7.67 4.97
N ASP A 259 13.84 -8.04 3.99
CA ASP A 259 15.31 -7.94 4.05
C ASP A 259 15.78 -6.49 3.85
N PHE A 260 15.27 -5.59 4.70
CA PHE A 260 15.69 -4.21 4.78
C PHE A 260 15.51 -3.75 6.22
N LEU A 261 16.62 -3.48 6.89
CA LEU A 261 16.65 -3.11 8.31
C LEU A 261 16.06 -4.18 9.22
N PHE A 262 16.23 -5.44 8.83
CA PHE A 262 15.82 -6.57 9.64
C PHE A 262 16.65 -6.65 10.93
N ASP A 263 17.95 -6.37 10.85
CA ASP A 263 18.87 -6.28 11.99
C ASP A 263 18.79 -4.90 12.66
N PHE A 264 17.56 -4.46 12.96
CA PHE A 264 17.24 -3.09 13.38
C PHE A 264 17.98 -2.64 14.66
N LEU A 265 18.37 -3.56 15.55
CA LEU A 265 19.17 -3.23 16.74
C LEU A 265 20.63 -2.88 16.40
N GLU A 266 21.14 -3.36 15.27
CA GLU A 266 22.46 -3.01 14.74
C GLU A 266 22.42 -1.81 13.80
N ASP A 267 21.31 -1.63 13.09
CA ASP A 267 21.12 -0.58 12.09
C ASP A 267 20.74 0.77 12.69
N PHE A 268 20.07 0.78 13.84
CA PHE A 268 19.59 1.99 14.51
C PHE A 268 20.30 2.23 15.85
N ALA A 269 20.33 3.48 16.29
CA ALA A 269 20.72 3.81 17.66
C ALA A 269 19.88 3.02 18.68
N PRO A 270 20.44 2.60 19.83
CA PRO A 270 19.70 1.85 20.87
C PRO A 270 18.44 2.56 21.39
N THR A 271 18.37 3.88 21.26
CA THR A 271 17.19 4.68 21.64
C THR A 271 16.06 4.67 20.61
N VAL A 272 16.33 4.19 19.40
CA VAL A 272 15.43 4.21 18.23
C VAL A 272 14.98 2.80 17.89
N GLY A 273 15.94 1.86 17.76
CA GLY A 273 15.70 0.48 17.31
C GLY A 273 14.44 -0.16 17.93
N PRO A 274 14.29 -0.19 19.27
CA PRO A 274 13.11 -0.78 19.92
C PRO A 274 11.74 -0.16 19.58
N ASN A 275 11.69 0.99 18.89
CA ASN A 275 10.45 1.60 18.41
C ASN A 275 10.17 1.29 16.92
N VAL A 276 11.12 0.68 16.21
CA VAL A 276 11.01 0.36 14.79
C VAL A 276 10.40 -1.02 14.60
N ALA A 277 10.98 -2.03 15.24
CA ALA A 277 10.57 -3.43 15.23
C ALA A 277 10.74 -4.03 16.63
N SER A 278 10.29 -5.27 16.84
CA SER A 278 10.47 -6.00 18.09
C SER A 278 10.92 -7.44 17.86
N GLU A 279 11.78 -7.96 18.74
CA GLU A 279 12.14 -9.37 18.82
C GLU A 279 11.17 -10.19 19.69
N ASN A 280 10.21 -9.53 20.36
CA ASN A 280 9.22 -10.19 21.20
C ASN A 280 7.99 -10.62 20.39
N PRO A 281 7.65 -11.92 20.30
CA PRO A 281 6.47 -12.41 19.59
C PRO A 281 5.15 -11.75 19.98
N ALA A 282 5.01 -11.32 21.25
CA ALA A 282 3.78 -10.70 21.74
C ALA A 282 3.60 -9.25 21.25
N ASP A 283 4.63 -8.62 20.69
CA ASP A 283 4.52 -7.26 20.16
C ASP A 283 3.88 -7.23 18.78
N GLU A 284 3.10 -6.16 18.55
CA GLU A 284 2.43 -5.89 17.26
C GLU A 284 3.41 -5.68 16.11
N THR A 285 4.65 -5.31 16.42
CA THR A 285 5.74 -5.04 15.47
C THR A 285 6.82 -6.14 15.49
N TYR A 286 6.46 -7.35 15.95
CA TYR A 286 7.35 -8.50 15.93
C TYR A 286 7.82 -8.80 14.49
N HIS A 287 9.12 -8.72 14.22
CA HIS A 287 9.66 -8.79 12.84
C HIS A 287 9.88 -10.22 12.32
N GLY A 288 9.83 -11.22 13.21
CA GLY A 288 10.03 -12.64 12.87
C GLY A 288 11.48 -13.11 13.05
N ALA A 289 11.71 -14.39 12.77
CA ALA A 289 13.00 -15.04 13.06
C ALA A 289 14.07 -14.83 11.97
N ALA A 290 13.64 -14.52 10.75
CA ALA A 290 14.53 -14.24 9.61
C ALA A 290 13.80 -13.34 8.59
N PRO A 291 14.53 -12.57 7.76
CA PRO A 291 13.92 -11.83 6.68
C PRO A 291 13.24 -12.79 5.69
N PHE A 292 12.08 -12.40 5.20
CA PHE A 292 11.22 -13.23 4.35
C PHE A 292 10.90 -14.60 4.96
N SER A 293 10.79 -14.71 6.29
CA SER A 293 10.36 -15.95 6.94
C SER A 293 8.92 -16.33 6.59
N GLU A 294 8.08 -15.34 6.24
CA GLU A 294 6.67 -15.54 6.02
C GLU A 294 6.32 -15.75 4.53
N PRO A 295 5.43 -16.71 4.19
CA PRO A 295 5.00 -16.94 2.81
C PRO A 295 4.35 -15.71 2.17
N GLU A 296 3.74 -14.83 2.98
CA GLU A 296 3.17 -13.57 2.52
C GLU A 296 4.23 -12.62 1.97
N THR A 297 5.33 -12.40 2.70
CA THR A 297 6.43 -11.52 2.25
C THR A 297 7.24 -12.16 1.14
N GLN A 298 7.41 -13.50 1.14
CA GLN A 298 7.97 -14.24 0.01
C GLN A 298 7.16 -14.05 -1.28
N SER A 299 5.83 -13.98 -1.18
CA SER A 299 4.95 -13.74 -2.34
C SER A 299 5.13 -12.34 -2.92
N ILE A 300 5.21 -11.32 -2.07
CA ILE A 300 5.49 -9.93 -2.50
C ILE A 300 6.86 -9.85 -3.19
N LYS A 301 7.88 -10.48 -2.59
CA LYS A 301 9.23 -10.58 -3.17
C LYS A 301 9.19 -11.25 -4.55
N TRP A 302 8.47 -12.36 -4.68
CA TRP A 302 8.35 -13.08 -5.93
C TRP A 302 7.71 -12.24 -7.04
N VAL A 303 6.66 -11.47 -6.73
CA VAL A 303 6.07 -10.54 -7.71
C VAL A 303 7.12 -9.52 -8.18
N MET A 304 7.92 -8.97 -7.28
CA MET A 304 9.00 -8.04 -7.63
C MET A 304 10.11 -8.70 -8.47
N ASP A 305 10.47 -9.95 -8.15
CA ASP A 305 11.48 -10.72 -8.88
C ASP A 305 11.04 -11.07 -10.31
N GLU A 306 9.75 -11.37 -10.50
CA GLU A 306 9.14 -11.61 -11.82
C GLU A 306 9.00 -10.33 -12.65
N HIS A 307 8.87 -9.17 -11.99
CA HIS A 307 8.65 -7.87 -12.60
C HIS A 307 9.80 -6.89 -12.35
N LYS A 308 11.01 -7.26 -12.76
CA LYS A 308 12.26 -6.50 -12.53
C LYS A 308 12.29 -5.07 -13.08
N GLN A 309 11.36 -4.71 -13.95
CA GLN A 309 11.22 -3.36 -14.50
C GLN A 309 10.31 -2.45 -13.67
N VAL A 310 9.74 -2.93 -12.56
CA VAL A 310 8.97 -2.09 -11.63
C VAL A 310 9.83 -0.92 -11.16
N GLN A 311 9.30 0.29 -11.33
CA GLN A 311 9.92 1.55 -10.91
C GLN A 311 9.14 2.22 -9.78
N TRP A 312 7.85 1.90 -9.66
CA TRP A 312 6.96 2.43 -8.64
C TRP A 312 6.36 1.27 -7.85
N PHE A 313 6.65 1.23 -6.56
CA PHE A 313 6.00 0.34 -5.61
C PHE A 313 5.11 1.19 -4.70
N MET A 314 3.85 0.81 -4.57
CA MET A 314 2.87 1.48 -3.73
C MET A 314 2.22 0.46 -2.81
N ASP A 315 2.55 0.54 -1.52
CA ASP A 315 1.87 -0.24 -0.48
C ASP A 315 0.78 0.60 0.18
N ILE A 316 -0.45 0.09 0.16
CA ILE A 316 -1.63 0.85 0.58
C ILE A 316 -2.01 0.48 2.00
N HIS A 317 -1.84 1.47 2.87
CA HIS A 317 -2.12 1.42 4.30
C HIS A 317 -3.21 2.40 4.72
N SER A 318 -3.76 2.21 5.92
CA SER A 318 -4.69 3.14 6.57
C SER A 318 -4.25 3.45 8.01
N TYR A 319 -4.61 4.59 8.62
CA TYR A 319 -5.68 5.55 8.27
C TYR A 319 -5.21 7.02 8.17
N THR A 320 -3.91 7.29 8.18
CA THR A 320 -3.36 8.63 8.42
C THR A 320 -3.69 9.68 7.35
N GLY A 321 -4.14 9.27 6.15
CA GLY A 321 -4.42 10.18 5.03
C GLY A 321 -3.14 10.84 4.49
N THR A 322 -2.02 10.12 4.54
CA THR A 322 -0.71 10.58 4.11
C THR A 322 -0.19 9.78 2.94
N VAL A 323 0.48 10.44 2.01
CA VAL A 323 1.34 9.78 1.03
C VAL A 323 2.77 9.85 1.58
N LEU A 324 3.34 8.68 1.84
CA LEU A 324 4.71 8.55 2.31
C LEU A 324 5.60 8.08 1.16
N TYR A 325 6.87 8.47 1.21
CA TYR A 325 7.88 8.07 0.25
C TYR A 325 9.19 7.92 0.99
N ASN A 326 10.10 7.16 0.39
CA ASN A 326 11.35 6.84 1.04
C ASN A 326 12.20 8.10 1.32
N TRP A 327 12.88 8.16 2.47
CA TRP A 327 12.95 7.12 3.50
C TRP A 327 11.95 7.38 4.64
N GLY A 328 11.33 6.31 5.15
CA GLY A 328 10.60 6.34 6.42
C GLY A 328 11.52 6.15 7.64
N SER A 329 12.67 5.53 7.42
CA SER A 329 13.65 5.11 8.44
C SER A 329 14.75 6.14 8.74
N ASP A 330 14.84 7.21 7.97
CA ASP A 330 15.93 8.20 8.04
C ASP A 330 15.42 9.56 7.52
N GLU A 331 16.18 10.63 7.73
CA GLU A 331 15.97 11.88 7.02
C GLU A 331 16.02 11.66 5.51
N ASN A 332 15.24 12.44 4.76
CA ASN A 332 15.32 12.33 3.30
C ASN A 332 16.74 12.70 2.82
N GLN A 333 17.40 11.75 2.16
CA GLN A 333 18.81 11.85 1.77
C GLN A 333 19.06 12.81 0.59
N LEU A 334 18.13 13.73 0.33
CA LEU A 334 18.21 14.73 -0.75
C LEU A 334 19.42 15.67 -0.59
N ARG A 335 19.78 16.00 0.65
CA ARG A 335 20.90 16.92 0.94
C ARG A 335 22.22 16.20 1.21
N LYS A 336 22.15 14.99 1.75
CA LYS A 336 23.32 14.18 2.13
C LYS A 336 23.16 12.77 1.57
N PRO A 337 23.28 12.58 0.24
CA PRO A 337 23.04 11.30 -0.42
C PRO A 337 24.06 10.22 -0.07
N TYR A 338 25.12 10.55 0.67
CA TYR A 338 26.12 9.62 1.19
C TYR A 338 25.78 9.08 2.59
N MET A 339 24.80 9.67 3.29
CA MET A 339 24.29 9.17 4.58
C MET A 339 23.15 8.19 4.31
N HIS A 340 23.47 6.99 3.84
CA HIS A 340 22.48 5.95 3.55
C HIS A 340 22.85 4.62 4.18
N PHE A 341 21.86 3.73 4.33
CA PHE A 341 22.04 2.42 4.96
C PHE A 341 23.12 1.55 4.29
N MET A 342 23.30 1.69 2.97
CA MET A 342 24.38 0.98 2.23
C MET A 342 25.80 1.58 2.39
N ASN A 343 25.99 2.66 3.17
CA ASN A 343 27.31 3.24 3.43
C ASN A 343 27.82 2.81 4.81
N GLU A 344 28.68 1.79 4.83
CA GLU A 344 29.26 1.23 6.05
C GLU A 344 30.01 2.26 6.90
N SER A 345 30.65 3.25 6.25
CA SER A 345 31.38 4.33 6.97
C SER A 345 30.45 5.20 7.83
N TYR A 346 29.14 5.14 7.59
CA TYR A 346 28.13 5.86 8.36
C TYR A 346 27.34 4.96 9.32
N GLY A 347 27.57 3.64 9.33
CA GLY A 347 26.91 2.71 10.25
C GLY A 347 27.27 2.96 11.71
N GLU A 348 28.55 3.15 12.02
CA GLU A 348 28.99 3.44 13.39
C GLU A 348 28.52 4.80 13.92
N LEU A 349 28.37 5.79 13.04
CA LEU A 349 27.90 7.13 13.40
C LEU A 349 26.40 7.13 13.72
N ARG A 350 25.57 6.41 12.94
CA ARG A 350 24.12 6.25 13.18
C ARG A 350 23.83 5.54 14.49
N ARG A 351 24.61 4.52 14.83
CA ARG A 351 24.49 3.81 16.12
C ARG A 351 24.76 4.70 17.35
N ARG A 352 25.54 5.78 17.19
CA ARG A 352 26.01 6.63 18.32
C ARG A 352 25.25 7.96 18.43
N GLU A 353 24.88 8.56 17.31
CA GLU A 353 24.16 9.83 17.28
C GLU A 353 22.72 9.53 16.86
N GLY A 354 21.73 9.79 17.73
CA GLY A 354 20.31 9.53 17.50
C GLY A 354 19.68 10.38 16.39
N LEU A 355 20.22 10.29 15.18
CA LEU A 355 19.88 11.00 13.96
C LEU A 355 18.66 10.38 13.26
N ASP A 356 18.29 9.15 13.64
CA ASP A 356 17.23 8.38 12.97
C ASP A 356 15.90 8.56 13.69
N ALA A 357 15.23 9.70 13.49
CA ALA A 357 13.85 9.90 13.96
C ALA A 357 12.88 10.00 12.77
N GLY A 358 12.69 8.86 12.09
CA GLY A 358 11.66 8.65 11.09
C GLY A 358 10.59 7.67 11.61
N TYR A 359 9.31 7.99 11.41
CA TYR A 359 8.20 7.13 11.83
C TYR A 359 8.21 5.83 11.02
N ALA A 360 8.53 4.70 11.64
CA ALA A 360 8.24 3.37 11.08
C ALA A 360 6.74 3.09 11.26
N LEU A 361 6.03 2.82 10.15
CA LEU A 361 4.61 2.43 10.16
C LEU A 361 4.44 0.93 9.97
#